data_AF-A0A3G8EXB0-F1
#
_entry.id   AF-A0A3G8EXB0-F1
#
_cell.length_a   1.000
_cell.length_b   1.000
_cell.length_c   1.000
_cell.angle_alpha   90.00
_cell.angle_beta   90.00
_cell.angle_gamma   90.00
#
_symmetry.space_group_name_H-M   'P 1'
#
loop_
_entity.id
_entity.type
_entity.pdbx_description
1 polymer ?
#
loop_
_entity_poly.entity_id
_entity_poly.type
_entity_poly.pdbx_seq_one_letter_code
_entity_poly.pdbx_strand_id
1 'polypeptide(L)' 'MPRPKLKSDDEVLEAATVVLKRCGPIEFTLSGVAKEVGSPAQR' A
#
# COMPACT_ATOMS: atom_id res chain seq x y z
N MET A 1 12.61 -14.12 15.24
CA MET A 1 11.54 -13.59 14.37
C MET A 1 12.14 -13.29 13.00
N PRO A 2 11.58 -13.81 11.90
CA PRO A 2 11.97 -13.35 10.58
C PRO A 2 11.61 -11.86 10.46
N ARG A 3 12.56 -11.01 10.02
CA ARG A 3 12.23 -9.60 9.74
C ARG A 3 11.26 -9.56 8.55
N PRO A 4 10.14 -8.83 8.66
CA PRO A 4 9.31 -8.54 7.49
C PRO A 4 10.17 -7.91 6.41
N LYS A 5 10.03 -8.39 5.17
CA LYS A 5 10.69 -7.75 4.03
C LYS A 5 10.08 -6.36 3.87
N LEU A 6 10.89 -5.32 4.08
CA LEU A 6 10.50 -3.96 3.74
C LEU A 6 10.30 -3.88 2.23
N LYS A 7 9.21 -3.23 1.85
CA LYS A 7 8.87 -2.90 0.47
C LYS A 7 9.68 -1.69 0.03
N SER A 8 10.04 -1.62 -1.25
CA SER A 8 10.70 -0.42 -1.78
C SER A 8 9.69 0.72 -1.90
N ASP A 9 10.20 1.95 -1.88
CA ASP A 9 9.36 3.14 -2.08
C ASP A 9 8.66 3.11 -3.45
N ASP A 10 9.32 2.53 -4.47
CA ASP A 10 8.74 2.34 -5.80
C ASP A 10 7.52 1.41 -5.79
N GLU A 11 7.59 0.28 -5.08
CA GLU A 11 6.45 -0.64 -4.94
C GLU A 11 5.27 0.05 -4.23
N VAL A 12 5.56 0.90 -3.24
CA VAL A 12 4.53 1.66 -2.52
C VAL A 12 3.91 2.73 -3.43
N LEU A 13 4.73 3.41 -4.24
CA LEU A 13 4.27 4.45 -5.15
C LEU A 13 3.40 3.89 -6.28
N GLU A 14 3.76 2.73 -6.83
CA GLU A 14 2.97 2.03 -7.84
C GLU A 14 1.60 1.62 -7.27
N ALA A 15 1.57 1.01 -6.08
CA ALA A 15 0.33 0.64 -5.42
C ALA A 15 -0.54 1.86 -5.06
N ALA A 16 0.07 2.96 -4.62
CA ALA A 16 -0.64 4.20 -4.36
C ALA A 16 -1.31 4.73 -5.64
N THR A 17 -0.62 4.65 -6.78
CA THR A 17 -1.16 5.04 -8.07
C THR A 17 -2.36 4.18 -8.48
N VAL A 18 -2.29 2.87 -8.25
CA VAL A 18 -3.40 1.93 -8.51
C VAL A 18 -4.61 2.26 -7.65
N VAL A 19 -4.42 2.43 -6.33
CA VAL A 19 -5.51 2.75 -5.40
C VAL A 19 -6.15 4.08 -5.77
N LEU A 20 -5.35 5.11 -6.02
CA LEU A 20 -5.83 6.45 -6.39
C LEU A 20 -6.67 6.42 -7.67
N LYS A 21 -6.24 5.68 -8.69
CA LYS A 21 -7.01 5.51 -9.94
C LYS A 21 -8.31 4.75 -9.73
N ARG A 22 -8.35 3.79 -8.81
CA ARG A 22 -9.51 2.91 -8.60
C ARG A 22 -10.64 3.60 -7.83
N CYS A 23 -10.32 4.34 -6.77
CA CYS A 23 -11.33 4.90 -5.86
C CYS A 23 -11.36 6.43 -5.86
N GLY A 24 -10.44 7.09 -6.55
CA GLY A 24 -10.33 8.54 -6.60
C GLY A 24 -9.68 9.13 -5.35
N PRO A 25 -9.37 10.44 -5.36
CA PRO A 25 -8.61 11.09 -4.29
C PRO A 25 -9.35 11.20 -2.96
N ILE A 26 -10.69 11.21 -2.98
CA ILE A 26 -11.51 11.34 -1.76
C ILE A 26 -11.45 10.06 -0.92
N GLU A 27 -11.46 8.90 -1.57
CA GLU A 27 -11.46 7.58 -0.94
C GLU A 27 -10.04 6.99 -0.80
N PHE A 28 -9.01 7.75 -1.21
CA PHE A 28 -7.62 7.31 -1.14
C PHE A 28 -7.14 7.24 0.32
N THR A 29 -6.66 6.08 0.75
CA THR A 29 -6.15 5.88 2.12
C THR A 29 -4.86 5.05 2.14
N LEU A 30 -3.96 5.35 3.08
CA LEU A 30 -2.74 4.57 3.29
C LEU A 30 -3.02 3.10 3.64
N SER A 31 -4.13 2.84 4.34
CA SER A 31 -4.61 1.49 4.61
C SER A 31 -5.01 0.75 3.33
N GLY A 32 -5.58 1.46 2.35
CA GLY A 32 -5.84 0.93 1.01
C GLY A 32 -4.55 0.58 0.27
N VAL A 33 -3.55 1.46 0.32
CA VAL A 33 -2.22 1.21 -0.25
C VAL A 33 -1.55 0.01 0.43
N ALA A 34 -1.57 -0.07 1.76
CA ALA A 34 -0.98 -1.20 2.49
C ALA A 34 -1.62 -2.55 2.11
N LYS A 35 -2.94 -2.58 1.91
CA LYS A 35 -3.66 -3.76 1.41
C LYS A 35 -3.23 -4.13 -0.02
N GLU A 36 -3.09 -3.14 -0.89
CA GLU A 36 -2.68 -3.33 -2.29
C GLU A 36 -1.23 -3.84 -2.39
N VAL A 37 -0.31 -3.32 -1.57
CA VAL A 37 1.10 -3.75 -1.49
C VAL A 37 1.23 -5.14 -0.81
N GLY A 38 0.17 -5.66 -0.21
CA GLY A 38 0.20 -6.90 0.57
C GLY A 38 0.99 -6.76 1.88
N SER A 39 1.10 -5.55 2.42
CA SER A 39 1.73 -5.33 3.72
C SER A 39 0.78 -5.85 4.80
N PRO A 40 1.23 -6.76 5.70
CA PRO A 40 0.39 -7.17 6.81
C PRO A 40 0.13 -5.92 7.64
N ALA A 41 -1.13 -5.44 7.64
CA ALA A 41 -1.59 -4.51 8.64
C ALA A 41 -1.11 -5.07 9.99
N GLN A 42 -0.20 -4.33 10.64
CA GLN A 42 0.40 -4.73 11.90
C GLN A 42 -0.75 -4.87 12.91
N ARG A 43 -1.08 -6.12 13.26
CA ARG A 43 -1.90 -6.43 14.43
C ARG A 43 -1.10 -6.15 15.69
#